data_AF-A0A1M3I7L4-F1
#
_entry.id   AF-A0A1M3I7L4-F1
#
_cell.length_a   1.000
_cell.length_b   1.000
_cell.length_c   1.000
_cell.angle_alpha   90.00
_cell.angle_beta   90.00
_cell.angle_gamma   90.00
#
_symmetry.space_group_name_H-M   'P 1'
#
loop_
_entity.id
_entity.type
_entity.pdbx_description
1 polymer ?
#
loop_
_entity_poly.entity_id
_entity_poly.type
_entity_poly.pdbx_seq_one_letter_code
_entity_poly.pdbx_strand_id
1 'polypeptide(L)'
;MTHSPNQPQPQPRRRFRGGIPAFLPVPLRKRGDGWTAIRQGEFIGFLAETGSVAQAARMVGMSRNGAYKLRARPGAEGFAAAWDVALGMPKRKVTPDDLLRLAHEGTVQPLMRAGRYRGTVRKPRASALLQLLDRLDRAALRRGGL
;
A
#
# COMPACT_ATOMS: atom_id res chain seq x y z
N MET A 1 38.13 -16.55 26.23
CA MET A 1 37.86 -16.31 24.80
C MET A 1 36.35 -16.16 24.63
N THR A 2 35.84 -14.93 24.68
CA THR A 2 34.40 -14.63 24.60
C THR A 2 33.94 -14.75 23.14
N HIS A 3 33.04 -15.69 22.87
CA HIS A 3 32.36 -15.77 21.57
C HIS A 3 31.43 -14.56 21.43
N SER A 4 31.80 -13.62 20.55
CA SER A 4 30.96 -12.49 20.17
C SER A 4 29.75 -13.03 19.38
N PRO A 5 28.50 -12.76 19.78
CA PRO A 5 27.35 -13.25 19.03
C PRO A 5 27.33 -12.59 17.65
N ASN A 6 27.36 -13.43 16.62
CA ASN A 6 27.21 -13.10 15.21
C ASN A 6 25.93 -12.27 15.00
N GLN A 7 26.06 -10.94 14.96
CA GLN A 7 24.96 -10.06 14.61
C GLN A 7 24.68 -10.21 13.11
N PRO A 8 23.45 -10.60 12.70
CA PRO A 8 23.13 -10.68 11.29
C PRO A 8 23.24 -9.29 10.66
N GLN A 9 24.22 -9.17 9.75
CA GLN A 9 24.49 -7.98 8.96
C GLN A 9 23.20 -7.50 8.26
N PRO A 10 22.83 -6.20 8.34
CA PRO A 10 21.64 -5.70 7.66
C PRO A 10 21.84 -5.82 6.14
N GLN A 11 21.11 -6.75 5.54
CA GLN A 11 21.12 -6.97 4.09
C GLN A 11 20.88 -5.63 3.36
N PRO A 12 21.58 -5.35 2.24
CA PRO A 12 21.44 -4.12 1.51
C PRO A 12 19.97 -3.97 1.06
N ARG A 13 19.26 -3.07 1.75
CA ARG A 13 17.82 -2.84 1.59
C ARG A 13 17.58 -2.43 0.14
N ARG A 14 16.94 -3.30 -0.65
CA ARG A 14 16.47 -2.97 -2.01
C ARG A 14 15.61 -1.71 -1.92
N ARG A 15 16.20 -0.55 -2.22
CA ARG A 15 15.47 0.72 -2.26
C ARG A 15 14.43 0.58 -3.36
N PHE A 16 13.15 0.62 -2.98
CA PHE A 16 12.05 0.61 -3.93
C PHE A 16 12.16 1.82 -4.87
N ARG A 17 12.36 1.57 -6.17
CA ARG A 17 12.49 2.61 -7.21
C ARG A 17 11.16 2.89 -7.94
N GLY A 18 10.11 2.13 -7.67
CA GLY A 18 8.78 2.28 -8.29
C GLY A 18 7.85 3.23 -7.53
N GLY A 19 6.64 3.42 -8.04
CA GLY A 19 5.53 4.04 -7.30
C GLY A 19 4.69 2.99 -6.59
N ILE A 20 4.31 3.24 -5.34
CA ILE A 20 3.37 2.39 -4.60
C ILE A 20 1.97 2.64 -5.16
N PRO A 21 1.21 1.60 -5.55
CA PRO A 21 -0.15 1.79 -6.02
C PRO A 21 -1.03 2.35 -4.91
N ALA A 22 -2.00 3.19 -5.29
CA ALA A 22 -3.10 3.51 -4.39
C ALA A 22 -3.90 2.24 -4.09
N PHE A 23 -4.39 2.10 -2.86
CA PHE A 23 -5.13 0.93 -2.44
C PHE A 23 -6.35 1.28 -1.58
N LEU A 24 -7.29 0.35 -1.48
CA LEU A 24 -8.40 0.44 -0.54
C LEU A 24 -7.92 0.14 0.87
N PRO A 25 -8.12 1.05 1.84
CA PRO A 25 -7.83 0.73 3.21
C PRO A 25 -8.73 -0.42 3.67
N VAL A 26 -8.16 -1.37 4.40
CA VAL A 26 -8.89 -2.49 4.99
C VAL A 26 -10.00 -1.95 5.87
N PRO A 27 -11.27 -2.33 5.64
CA PRO A 27 -12.39 -1.83 6.41
C PRO A 27 -12.32 -2.37 7.84
N LEU A 28 -12.32 -1.45 8.80
CA LEU A 28 -12.23 -1.75 10.22
C LEU A 28 -13.29 -0.96 10.98
N ARG A 29 -13.71 -1.48 12.13
CA ARG A 29 -14.50 -0.70 13.09
C ARG A 29 -13.72 0.58 13.42
N LYS A 30 -14.37 1.74 13.23
CA LYS A 30 -13.77 3.05 13.49
C LYS A 30 -13.33 3.12 14.95
N ARG A 31 -12.01 3.22 15.15
CA ARG A 31 -11.34 3.51 16.42
C ARG A 31 -10.24 4.53 16.14
N GLY A 32 -10.17 5.62 16.90
CA GLY A 32 -9.22 6.72 16.65
C GLY A 32 -7.76 6.30 16.81
N ASP A 33 -7.52 5.31 17.68
CA ASP A 33 -6.22 4.73 17.99
C ASP A 33 -5.92 3.44 17.19
N GLY A 34 -6.82 3.01 16.30
CA GLY A 34 -6.68 1.78 15.52
C GLY A 34 -5.91 1.95 14.21
N TRP A 35 -6.00 0.92 13.37
CA TRP A 35 -5.49 0.92 11.99
C TRP A 35 -6.35 1.80 11.06
N THR A 36 -6.28 3.12 11.25
CA THR A 36 -6.95 4.09 10.37
C THR A 36 -6.42 4.00 8.94
N ALA A 37 -7.21 4.45 7.97
CA ALA A 37 -6.78 4.47 6.57
C ALA A 37 -5.44 5.19 6.37
N ILE A 38 -5.22 6.30 7.07
CA ILE A 38 -3.95 7.04 7.03
C ILE A 38 -2.79 6.20 7.57
N ARG A 39 -2.95 5.55 8.73
CA ARG A 39 -1.92 4.67 9.29
C ARG A 39 -1.60 3.48 8.41
N GLN A 40 -2.59 2.96 7.68
CA GLN A 40 -2.35 1.91 6.68
C GLN A 40 -1.45 2.43 5.53
N GLY A 41 -1.71 3.64 5.02
CA GLY A 41 -0.87 4.26 4.01
C GLY A 41 0.54 4.59 4.51
N GLU A 42 0.65 5.17 5.71
CA GLU A 42 1.93 5.44 6.38
C GLU A 42 2.74 4.17 6.56
N PHE A 43 2.10 3.10 7.01
CA PHE A 43 2.75 1.82 7.22
C PHE A 43 3.35 1.29 5.91
N ILE A 44 2.60 1.33 4.80
CA ILE A 44 3.10 0.89 3.49
C ILE A 44 4.26 1.79 3.01
N GLY A 45 4.16 3.11 3.24
CA GLY A 45 5.23 4.05 2.92
C GLY A 45 6.52 3.74 3.68
N PHE A 46 6.44 3.59 5.00
CA PHE A 46 7.59 3.23 5.83
C PHE A 46 8.09 1.81 5.54
N LEU A 47 7.22 0.89 5.16
CA LEU A 47 7.63 -0.46 4.74
C LEU A 47 8.49 -0.39 3.47
N ALA A 48 8.11 0.41 2.49
CA ALA A 48 8.89 0.60 1.26
C ALA A 48 10.22 1.31 1.50
N GLU A 49 10.26 2.24 2.46
CA GLU A 49 11.50 2.93 2.84
C GLU A 49 12.45 2.02 3.63
N THR A 50 11.92 1.29 4.60
CA THR A 50 12.73 0.56 5.58
C THR A 50 12.99 -0.90 5.21
N GLY A 51 12.12 -1.51 4.41
CA GLY A 51 12.10 -2.95 4.14
C GLY A 51 11.77 -3.81 5.38
N SER A 52 11.41 -3.20 6.51
CA SER A 52 11.22 -3.88 7.78
C SER A 52 9.82 -3.66 8.34
N VAL A 53 9.03 -4.72 8.38
CA VAL A 53 7.68 -4.73 8.95
C VAL A 53 7.68 -4.26 10.41
N ALA A 54 8.66 -4.72 11.19
CA ALA A 54 8.77 -4.35 12.60
C ALA A 54 9.11 -2.86 12.76
N GLN A 55 9.98 -2.31 11.92
CA GLN A 55 10.32 -0.90 11.95
C GLN A 55 9.14 -0.03 11.49
N ALA A 56 8.52 -0.37 10.36
CA ALA A 56 7.37 0.35 9.81
C ALA A 56 6.18 0.36 10.77
N ALA A 57 5.87 -0.77 11.41
CA ALA A 57 4.78 -0.84 12.39
C ALA A 57 5.02 0.08 13.58
N ARG A 58 6.25 0.10 14.14
CA ARG A 58 6.60 1.01 15.24
C ARG A 58 6.48 2.48 14.83
N MET A 59 6.90 2.83 13.61
CA MET A 59 6.82 4.22 13.12
C MET A 59 5.38 4.75 13.01
N VAL A 60 4.39 3.87 12.88
CA VAL A 60 2.96 4.24 12.88
C VAL A 60 2.24 3.97 14.21
N GLY A 61 2.99 3.65 15.27
CA GLY A 61 2.42 3.33 16.59
C GLY A 61 1.65 2.02 16.64
N MET A 62 1.99 1.04 15.81
CA MET A 62 1.32 -0.26 15.71
C MET A 62 2.26 -1.44 16.01
N SER A 63 1.68 -2.59 16.33
CA SER A 63 2.43 -3.83 16.47
C SER A 63 2.62 -4.54 15.13
N ARG A 64 3.76 -5.23 14.98
CA ARG A 64 4.05 -6.11 13.83
C ARG A 64 2.95 -7.17 13.64
N ASN A 65 2.51 -7.78 14.73
CA ASN A 65 1.44 -8.79 14.71
C ASN A 65 0.11 -8.18 14.24
N GLY A 66 -0.18 -6.94 14.63
CA GLY A 66 -1.34 -6.19 14.13
C GLY A 66 -1.30 -5.98 12.62
N ALA A 67 -0.14 -5.69 12.06
CA ALA A 67 0.03 -5.50 10.61
C ALA A 67 -0.23 -6.80 9.82
N TYR A 68 0.25 -7.95 10.30
CA TYR A 68 -0.05 -9.24 9.68
C TYR A 68 -1.53 -9.63 9.82
N LYS A 69 -2.12 -9.43 11.01
CA LYS A 69 -3.56 -9.64 11.20
C LYS A 69 -4.37 -8.79 10.24
N LEU A 70 -3.96 -7.54 9.99
CA LEU A 70 -4.61 -6.66 9.04
C LEU A 70 -4.52 -7.18 7.60
N ARG A 71 -3.34 -7.64 7.18
CA ARG A 71 -3.10 -8.20 5.84
C ARG A 71 -3.93 -9.46 5.56
N ALA A 72 -4.29 -10.21 6.60
CA ALA A 72 -5.07 -11.44 6.48
C ALA A 72 -6.59 -11.24 6.52
N ARG A 73 -7.09 -10.01 6.69
CA ARG A 73 -8.54 -9.77 6.77
C ARG A 73 -9.19 -9.85 5.39
N PRO A 74 -10.48 -10.24 5.32
CA PRO A 74 -11.30 -10.03 4.13
C PRO A 74 -11.30 -8.55 3.73
N GLY A 75 -11.15 -8.24 2.44
CA GLY A 75 -11.10 -6.86 1.96
C GLY A 75 -9.71 -6.21 2.03
N ALA A 76 -8.66 -6.96 2.40
CA ALA A 76 -7.29 -6.48 2.49
C ALA A 76 -6.45 -6.69 1.22
N GLU A 77 -7.07 -7.08 0.09
CA GLU A 77 -6.39 -7.47 -1.14
C GLU A 77 -5.54 -6.33 -1.68
N GLY A 78 -6.08 -5.11 -1.71
CA GLY A 78 -5.35 -3.90 -2.11
C GLY A 78 -4.19 -3.56 -1.18
N PHE A 79 -4.39 -3.67 0.14
CA PHE A 79 -3.33 -3.47 1.14
C PHE A 79 -2.21 -4.51 0.99
N ALA A 80 -2.56 -5.79 0.78
CA ALA A 80 -1.61 -6.87 0.56
C ALA A 80 -0.82 -6.67 -0.75
N ALA A 81 -1.47 -6.23 -1.82
CA ALA A 81 -0.78 -5.92 -3.08
C ALA A 81 0.19 -4.74 -2.91
N ALA A 82 -0.21 -3.68 -2.21
CA ALA A 82 0.67 -2.54 -1.92
C ALA A 82 1.86 -2.94 -1.03
N TRP A 83 1.63 -3.83 -0.06
CA TRP A 83 2.67 -4.42 0.78
C TRP A 83 3.68 -5.21 -0.05
N ASP A 84 3.18 -6.05 -0.96
CA ASP A 84 4.03 -6.88 -1.82
C ASP A 84 4.92 -6.00 -2.70
N VAL A 85 4.34 -4.95 -3.30
CA VAL A 85 5.07 -3.94 -4.07
C VAL A 85 6.11 -3.20 -3.21
N ALA A 86 5.76 -2.81 -1.98
CA ALA A 86 6.68 -2.14 -1.06
C ALA A 86 7.91 -3.01 -0.73
N LEU A 87 7.76 -4.33 -0.72
CA LEU A 87 8.87 -5.28 -0.56
C LEU A 87 9.57 -5.66 -1.88
N GLY A 88 9.18 -5.07 -3.00
CA GLY A 88 9.77 -5.33 -4.31
C GLY A 88 9.35 -6.66 -4.94
N MET A 89 8.22 -7.22 -4.50
CA MET A 89 7.61 -8.40 -5.12
C MET A 89 6.78 -8.01 -6.36
N PRO A 90 6.60 -8.92 -7.33
CA PRO A 90 5.84 -8.63 -8.55
C PRO A 90 4.41 -8.21 -8.23
N LYS A 91 3.89 -7.25 -9.02
CA LYS A 91 2.52 -6.73 -8.87
C LYS A 91 1.51 -7.86 -9.08
N ARG A 92 0.62 -8.06 -8.10
CA ARG A 92 -0.59 -8.89 -8.31
C ARG A 92 -1.49 -8.20 -9.33
N LYS A 93 -2.12 -8.97 -10.22
CA LYS A 93 -3.13 -8.45 -11.16
C LYS A 93 -4.30 -7.89 -10.35
N VAL A 94 -4.57 -6.60 -10.53
CA VAL A 94 -5.76 -5.93 -9.99
C VAL A 94 -6.91 -6.21 -10.95
N THR A 95 -8.02 -6.74 -10.45
CA THR A 95 -9.19 -7.05 -11.27
C THR A 95 -10.01 -5.79 -11.56
N PRO A 96 -10.86 -5.78 -12.61
CA PRO A 96 -11.82 -4.70 -12.84
C PRO A 96 -12.75 -4.46 -11.64
N ASP A 97 -13.13 -5.53 -10.92
CA ASP A 97 -13.95 -5.43 -9.70
C ASP A 97 -13.21 -4.73 -8.56
N ASP A 98 -11.91 -5.00 -8.41
CA ASP A 98 -11.06 -4.25 -7.46
C ASP A 98 -11.02 -2.76 -7.81
N LEU A 99 -10.94 -2.43 -9.11
CA LEU A 99 -10.92 -1.04 -9.59
C LEU A 99 -12.25 -0.33 -9.37
N LEU A 100 -13.38 -1.02 -9.55
CA LEU A 100 -14.70 -0.51 -9.24
C LEU A 100 -14.85 -0.26 -7.73
N ARG A 101 -14.41 -1.19 -6.89
CA ARG A 101 -14.41 -1.03 -5.43
C ARG A 101 -13.51 0.15 -5.00
N LEU A 102 -12.32 0.28 -5.62
CA LEU A 102 -11.39 1.41 -5.48
C LEU A 102 -12.08 2.75 -5.84
N ALA A 103 -12.96 2.73 -6.85
CA ALA A 103 -13.75 3.88 -7.28
C ALA A 103 -14.73 4.37 -6.21
N HIS A 104 -15.38 3.46 -5.49
CA HIS A 104 -16.48 3.81 -4.59
C HIS A 104 -16.08 4.05 -3.12
N GLU A 105 -15.00 3.45 -2.62
CA GLU A 105 -14.68 3.46 -1.18
C GLU A 105 -13.64 4.53 -0.78
N GLY A 106 -12.93 5.11 -1.76
CA GLY A 106 -11.86 6.08 -1.56
C GLY A 106 -10.52 5.41 -1.22
N THR A 107 -9.45 5.89 -1.84
CA THR A 107 -8.14 5.22 -1.79
C THR A 107 -7.14 5.96 -0.92
N VAL A 108 -6.14 5.23 -0.42
CA VAL A 108 -4.96 5.81 0.20
C VAL A 108 -3.75 5.56 -0.67
N GLN A 109 -2.95 6.61 -0.87
CA GLN A 109 -1.77 6.58 -1.72
C GLN A 109 -0.54 7.05 -0.92
N PRO A 110 0.41 6.16 -0.63
CA PRO A 110 1.69 6.54 -0.07
C PRO A 110 2.53 7.31 -1.11
N LEU A 111 3.02 8.49 -0.73
CA LEU A 111 3.89 9.29 -1.56
C LEU A 111 5.35 8.97 -1.22
N MET A 112 6.09 8.51 -2.23
CA MET A 112 7.51 8.20 -2.13
C MET A 112 8.32 9.22 -2.94
N ARG A 113 9.42 9.72 -2.38
CA ARG A 113 10.41 10.55 -3.09
C ARG A 113 11.81 10.02 -2.82
N ALA A 114 12.52 9.60 -3.87
CA ALA A 114 13.88 9.04 -3.79
C ALA A 114 14.01 7.89 -2.75
N GLY A 115 13.00 7.01 -2.69
CA GLY A 115 12.96 5.88 -1.75
C GLY A 115 12.61 6.24 -0.31
N ARG A 116 12.24 7.50 -0.03
CA ARG A 116 11.77 7.97 1.29
C ARG A 116 10.27 8.20 1.26
N TYR A 117 9.59 7.81 2.33
CA TYR A 117 8.20 8.17 2.55
C TYR A 117 8.06 9.67 2.84
N ARG A 118 7.08 10.32 2.23
CA ARG A 118 6.85 11.77 2.37
C ARG A 118 5.47 12.14 2.86
N GLY A 119 4.53 11.21 2.84
CA GLY A 119 3.17 11.46 3.29
C GLY A 119 2.18 10.51 2.64
N THR A 120 0.97 10.46 3.18
CA THR A 120 -0.13 9.66 2.64
C THR A 120 -1.22 10.61 2.21
N VAL A 121 -1.61 10.50 0.94
CA VAL A 121 -2.76 11.24 0.42
C VAL A 121 -3.96 10.31 0.42
N ARG A 122 -5.07 10.77 1.00
CA ARG A 122 -6.35 10.10 0.89
C ARG A 122 -7.15 10.76 -0.23
N LYS A 123 -7.45 10.00 -1.28
CA LYS A 123 -8.29 10.50 -2.37
C LYS A 123 -9.77 10.26 -2.04
N PRO A 124 -10.62 11.30 -2.08
CA PRO A 124 -12.06 11.16 -1.90
C PRO A 124 -12.72 10.35 -3.02
N ARG A 125 -13.91 9.82 -2.70
CA ARG A 125 -14.75 8.95 -3.55
C ARG A 125 -14.92 9.39 -5.00
N ALA A 126 -14.95 10.70 -5.30
CA ALA A 126 -15.22 11.18 -6.66
C ALA A 126 -14.12 10.85 -7.69
N SER A 127 -12.86 10.77 -7.26
CA SER A 127 -11.71 10.74 -8.17
C SER A 127 -11.50 9.42 -8.91
N ALA A 128 -12.02 8.32 -8.39
CA ALA A 128 -11.80 7.00 -8.99
C ALA A 128 -12.97 6.54 -9.87
N LEU A 129 -14.18 7.11 -9.67
CA LEU A 129 -15.25 7.09 -10.69
C LEU A 129 -14.77 7.80 -11.97
N LEU A 130 -14.17 8.98 -11.84
CA LEU A 130 -13.64 9.74 -12.98
C LEU A 130 -12.52 8.98 -13.73
N GLN A 131 -11.64 8.28 -13.02
CA GLN A 131 -10.60 7.45 -13.66
C GLN A 131 -11.15 6.21 -14.37
N LEU A 132 -12.23 5.62 -13.84
CA LEU A 132 -12.92 4.50 -14.51
C LEU A 132 -13.57 4.98 -15.81
N LEU A 133 -14.26 6.12 -15.78
CA LEU A 133 -14.84 6.75 -16.96
C LEU A 133 -13.78 7.04 -18.02
N ASP A 134 -12.69 7.73 -17.66
CA ASP A 134 -11.58 8.02 -18.57
C ASP A 134 -10.98 6.75 -19.21
N ARG A 135 -10.91 5.64 -18.46
CA ARG A 135 -10.39 4.38 -19.00
C ARG A 135 -11.37 3.71 -19.96
N LEU A 136 -12.66 3.77 -19.68
CA LEU A 136 -13.72 3.27 -20.58
C LEU A 136 -13.78 4.09 -21.86
N ASP A 137 -13.65 5.42 -21.75
CA ASP A 137 -13.60 6.33 -22.90
C ASP A 137 -12.38 6.03 -23.78
N ARG A 138 -11.19 5.84 -23.19
CA ARG A 138 -9.99 5.44 -23.95
C ARG A 138 -10.13 4.07 -24.61
N ALA A 139 -10.82 3.13 -23.97
CA ALA A 139 -11.04 1.80 -24.53
C ALA A 139 -12.07 1.83 -25.67
N ALA A 140 -13.09 2.68 -25.57
CA ALA A 140 -14.09 2.92 -26.61
C ALA A 140 -13.45 3.64 -27.81
N LEU A 141 -12.65 4.68 -27.58
CA LEU A 141 -11.93 5.42 -28.63
C LEU A 141 -10.92 4.55 -29.40
N ARG A 142 -10.31 3.55 -28.74
CA ARG A 142 -9.43 2.56 -29.42
C ARG A 142 -10.18 1.53 -30.25
N ARG A 143 -11.46 1.28 -29.96
CA ARG A 143 -12.31 0.36 -30.73
C ARG A 143 -13.05 1.06 -31.88
N GLY A 144 -13.21 2.39 -31.81
CA GLY A 144 -13.84 3.20 -32.86
C GLY A 144 -12.89 3.74 -33.93
N GLY A 145 -11.62 3.33 -33.94
CA GLY A 145 -10.65 3.63 -35.00
C GLY A 145 -10.56 2.46 -35.99
N LEU A 146 -11.59 2.31 -36.83
CA LEU A 146 -11.58 1.53 -38.07
C LEU A 146 -12.24 2.39 -39.15
#